data_AF-A0A8H4B5A6-F1
#
_entry.id   AF-A0A8H4B5A6-F1
#
_cell.length_a   1.000
_cell.length_b   1.000
_cell.length_c   1.000
_cell.angle_alpha   90.00
_cell.angle_beta   90.00
_cell.angle_gamma   90.00
#
_symmetry.space_group_name_H-M   'P 1'
#
loop_
_entity.id
_entity.type
_entity.pdbx_description
1 polymer ?
#
loop_
_entity_poly.entity_id
_entity_poly.type
_entity_poly.pdbx_seq_one_letter_code
_entity_poly.pdbx_strand_id
1 'polypeptide(L)'
;MVTFGKNEIQLLGDFYRKFKQYNDTHFPAKVNRIELLKEWREAKLVLKNYKELGFVEEWRRIFNSSQFAIFYPNAAEIVFFSLIIPLSNSYIERIFLQQNLIKTKIHNQMKIKTLNSHIIIVMNGPKLEDFDFEKAYNVWQRSPRRF
;
A
#
# COMPACT_ATOMS: atom_id res chain seq x y z
N MET A 1 -28.27 -13.62 15.47
CA MET A 1 -27.63 -13.09 14.24
C MET A 1 -26.16 -12.80 14.55
N VAL A 2 -25.24 -13.37 13.79
CA VAL A 2 -23.80 -13.30 14.05
C VAL A 2 -23.28 -11.86 13.87
N THR A 3 -22.86 -11.24 14.97
CA THR A 3 -22.31 -9.87 15.10
C THR A 3 -20.89 -9.71 14.56
N PHE A 4 -20.38 -10.70 13.82
CA PHE A 4 -19.02 -10.72 13.31
C PHE A 4 -18.70 -9.48 12.47
N GLY A 5 -17.58 -8.83 12.80
CA GLY A 5 -17.04 -7.67 12.09
C GLY A 5 -17.83 -6.37 12.28
N LYS A 6 -18.85 -6.32 13.14
CA LYS A 6 -19.72 -5.13 13.26
C LYS A 6 -18.98 -3.94 13.87
N ASN A 7 -18.18 -4.17 14.90
CA ASN A 7 -17.45 -3.09 15.57
C ASN A 7 -16.30 -2.60 14.68
N GLU A 8 -15.62 -3.53 14.02
CA GLU A 8 -14.50 -3.29 13.13
C GLU A 8 -14.96 -2.49 11.89
N ILE A 9 -16.04 -2.92 11.24
CA ILE A 9 -16.55 -2.20 10.07
C ILE A 9 -17.09 -0.81 10.45
N GLN A 10 -17.64 -0.67 11.67
CA GLN A 10 -18.08 0.62 12.18
C GLN A 10 -16.88 1.55 12.41
N LEU A 11 -15.82 1.05 13.04
CA LEU A 11 -14.58 1.80 13.25
C LEU A 11 -13.96 2.25 11.92
N LEU A 12 -13.88 1.34 10.93
CA LEU A 12 -13.35 1.65 9.61
C LEU A 12 -14.24 2.66 8.87
N GLY A 13 -15.56 2.48 8.93
CA GLY A 13 -16.51 3.43 8.38
C GLY A 13 -16.39 4.83 9.00
N ASP A 14 -16.20 4.91 10.31
CA ASP A 14 -16.01 6.19 11.03
C ASP A 14 -14.66 6.84 10.69
N PHE A 15 -13.62 6.05 10.40
CA PHE A 15 -12.29 6.55 10.03
C PHE A 15 -12.21 7.06 8.57
N TYR A 16 -12.80 6.33 7.63
CA TYR A 16 -12.71 6.63 6.19
C TYR A 16 -13.84 7.55 5.67
N ARG A 17 -14.90 7.78 6.46
CA ARG A 17 -15.94 8.79 6.19
C ARG A 17 -15.46 10.23 6.37
N LYS A 18 -14.41 10.45 7.15
CA LYS A 18 -13.97 11.80 7.51
C LYS A 18 -13.16 12.41 6.36
N PHE A 19 -13.54 13.63 5.99
CA PHE A 19 -12.64 14.51 5.24
C PHE A 19 -11.37 14.74 6.05
N LYS A 20 -10.21 14.67 5.38
CA LYS A 20 -8.91 14.90 6.02
C LYS A 20 -8.14 15.92 5.21
N GLN A 21 -7.41 16.79 5.90
CA GLN A 21 -6.50 17.75 5.29
C GLN A 21 -5.10 17.51 5.84
N TYR A 22 -4.11 17.46 4.95
CA TYR A 22 -2.70 17.35 5.30
C TYR A 22 -1.85 18.09 4.29
N ASN A 23 -1.04 19.05 4.74
CA ASN A 23 -0.15 19.89 3.91
C ASN A 23 -0.86 20.41 2.64
N ASP A 24 -1.95 21.15 2.83
CA ASP A 24 -2.80 21.75 1.76
C ASP A 24 -3.43 20.75 0.77
N THR A 25 -3.25 19.46 1.01
CA THR A 25 -3.87 18.38 0.23
C THR A 25 -5.14 17.93 0.93
N HIS A 26 -6.24 17.94 0.17
CA HIS A 26 -7.56 17.54 0.65
C HIS A 26 -7.85 16.10 0.26
N PHE A 27 -8.23 15.29 1.25
CA PHE A 27 -8.62 13.91 1.08
C PHE A 27 -10.13 13.79 1.31
N PRO A 28 -10.92 13.59 0.24
CA PRO A 28 -12.36 13.45 0.37
C PRO A 28 -12.72 12.19 1.16
N ALA A 29 -13.92 12.20 1.74
CA ALA A 29 -14.50 11.00 2.33
C ALA A 29 -14.52 9.87 1.30
N LYS A 30 -14.02 8.70 1.68
CA LYS A 30 -13.91 7.54 0.77
C LYS A 30 -15.09 6.60 0.85
N VAL A 31 -15.80 6.60 1.98
CA VAL A 31 -16.94 5.71 2.21
C VAL A 31 -18.10 6.41 2.90
N ASN A 32 -19.32 5.99 2.54
CA ASN A 32 -20.52 6.31 3.28
C ASN A 32 -20.77 5.24 4.35
N ARG A 33 -20.70 5.63 5.62
CA ARG A 33 -20.88 4.72 6.77
C ARG A 33 -22.22 3.98 6.76
N ILE A 34 -23.31 4.65 6.39
CA ILE A 34 -24.65 4.05 6.44
C ILE A 34 -24.74 2.95 5.38
N GLU A 35 -24.30 3.24 4.16
CA GLU A 35 -24.26 2.26 3.07
C GLU A 35 -23.28 1.13 3.36
N LEU A 36 -22.08 1.44 3.88
CA LEU A 36 -21.09 0.43 4.29
C LEU A 36 -21.67 -0.59 5.29
N LEU A 37 -22.45 -0.13 6.28
CA LEU A 37 -23.07 -1.03 7.26
C LEU A 37 -24.16 -1.92 6.64
N LYS A 38 -24.90 -1.41 5.66
CA LYS A 38 -25.89 -2.19 4.90
C LYS A 38 -25.20 -3.21 4.02
N GLU A 39 -24.25 -2.76 3.20
CA GLU A 39 -23.43 -3.60 2.32
C GLU A 39 -22.76 -4.72 3.10
N TRP A 40 -22.12 -4.42 4.25
CA TRP A 40 -21.46 -5.44 5.08
C TRP A 40 -22.43 -6.51 5.60
N ARG A 41 -23.69 -6.15 5.90
CA ARG A 41 -24.69 -7.12 6.35
C ARG A 41 -24.97 -8.16 5.27
N GLU A 42 -25.02 -7.74 4.02
CA GLU A 42 -25.34 -8.57 2.86
C GLU A 42 -24.12 -9.30 2.31
N ALA A 43 -23.00 -8.59 2.15
CA ALA A 43 -21.72 -9.13 1.71
C ALA A 43 -21.28 -10.33 2.55
N LYS A 44 -21.51 -10.31 3.87
CA LYS A 44 -21.22 -11.45 4.76
C LYS A 44 -21.89 -12.76 4.35
N LEU A 45 -23.07 -12.71 3.73
CA LEU A 45 -23.75 -13.91 3.25
C LEU A 45 -23.06 -14.47 2.01
N VAL A 46 -22.63 -13.59 1.10
CA VAL A 46 -21.90 -13.95 -0.12
C VAL A 46 -20.51 -14.50 0.23
N LEU A 47 -19.80 -13.85 1.15
CA LEU A 47 -18.44 -14.20 1.57
C LEU A 47 -18.35 -15.56 2.28
N LYS A 48 -19.46 -16.12 2.76
CA LYS A 48 -19.45 -17.47 3.37
C LYS A 48 -18.95 -18.55 2.41
N ASN A 49 -19.13 -18.34 1.10
CA ASN A 49 -18.76 -19.27 0.05
C ASN A 49 -17.27 -19.18 -0.34
N TYR A 50 -16.52 -18.26 0.27
CA TYR A 50 -15.14 -17.95 -0.09
C TYR A 50 -14.24 -18.13 1.14
N LYS A 51 -13.68 -19.34 1.33
CA LYS A 51 -12.84 -19.69 2.49
C LYS A 51 -11.75 -20.72 2.15
N GLU A 52 -11.45 -20.88 0.88
CA GLU A 52 -10.60 -21.98 0.40
C GLU A 52 -9.14 -21.53 0.27
N LEU A 53 -8.91 -20.22 0.12
CA LEU A 53 -7.63 -19.60 -0.15
C LEU A 53 -7.20 -18.64 0.97
N GLY A 54 -5.93 -18.24 0.94
CA GLY A 54 -5.41 -17.20 1.83
C GLY A 54 -6.05 -15.83 1.58
N PHE A 55 -6.05 -14.96 2.59
CA PHE A 55 -6.78 -13.67 2.58
C PHE A 55 -6.62 -12.84 1.29
N VAL A 56 -5.38 -12.62 0.84
CA VAL A 56 -5.10 -11.82 -0.36
C VAL A 56 -5.61 -12.50 -1.63
N GLU A 57 -5.41 -13.83 -1.74
CA GLU A 57 -5.80 -14.58 -2.94
C GLU A 57 -7.32 -14.74 -3.03
N GLU A 58 -7.99 -14.95 -1.90
CA GLU A 58 -9.45 -15.03 -1.86
C GLU A 58 -10.09 -13.70 -2.26
N TRP A 59 -9.58 -12.56 -1.77
CA TRP A 59 -10.07 -11.25 -2.21
C TRP A 59 -9.76 -10.96 -3.67
N ARG A 60 -8.60 -11.38 -4.17
CA ARG A 60 -8.29 -11.31 -5.61
C ARG A 60 -9.29 -12.13 -6.43
N ARG A 61 -9.61 -13.36 -6.00
CA ARG A 61 -10.63 -14.20 -6.62
C ARG A 61 -11.98 -13.49 -6.61
N ILE A 62 -12.45 -13.02 -5.45
CA ILE A 62 -13.74 -12.32 -5.32
C ILE A 62 -13.83 -11.13 -6.28
N PHE A 63 -12.82 -10.28 -6.35
CA PHE A 63 -12.84 -9.11 -7.23
C PHE A 63 -12.78 -9.47 -8.71
N ASN A 64 -12.17 -10.59 -9.09
CA ASN A 64 -12.05 -11.01 -10.48
C ASN A 64 -13.23 -11.87 -10.95
N SER A 65 -13.81 -12.70 -10.07
CA SER A 65 -14.81 -13.70 -10.42
C SER A 65 -16.24 -13.29 -10.08
N SER A 66 -16.43 -12.12 -9.46
CA SER A 66 -17.76 -11.64 -9.05
C SER A 66 -17.91 -10.15 -9.27
N GLN A 67 -19.15 -9.68 -9.29
CA GLN A 67 -19.49 -8.26 -9.37
C GLN A 67 -19.47 -7.59 -7.97
N PHE A 68 -18.67 -8.11 -7.03
CA PHE A 68 -18.66 -7.66 -5.63
C PHE A 68 -18.43 -6.15 -5.50
N ALA A 69 -17.45 -5.59 -6.21
CA ALA A 69 -17.16 -4.16 -6.15
C ALA A 69 -18.26 -3.27 -6.75
N ILE A 70 -19.11 -3.83 -7.61
CA ILE A 70 -20.26 -3.12 -8.20
C ILE A 70 -21.42 -3.09 -7.20
N PHE A 71 -21.71 -4.23 -6.56
CA PHE A 71 -22.81 -4.35 -5.61
C PHE A 71 -22.49 -3.79 -4.22
N TYR A 72 -21.22 -3.82 -3.81
CA TYR A 72 -20.77 -3.41 -2.49
C TYR A 72 -19.57 -2.44 -2.58
N PRO A 73 -19.74 -1.26 -3.20
CA PRO A 73 -18.64 -0.35 -3.49
C PRO A 73 -17.95 0.20 -2.24
N ASN A 74 -18.68 0.48 -1.16
CA ASN A 74 -18.07 0.97 0.08
C ASN A 74 -17.27 -0.13 0.78
N ALA A 75 -17.81 -1.35 0.83
CA ALA A 75 -17.13 -2.50 1.40
C ALA A 75 -15.87 -2.86 0.58
N ALA A 76 -15.95 -2.81 -0.74
CA ALA A 76 -14.82 -3.03 -1.63
C ALA A 76 -13.69 -2.02 -1.38
N GLU A 77 -14.01 -0.73 -1.22
CA GLU A 77 -13.02 0.31 -0.91
C GLU A 77 -12.28 0.02 0.42
N ILE A 78 -13.00 -0.40 1.46
CA ILE A 78 -12.39 -0.80 2.74
C ILE A 78 -11.43 -1.99 2.56
N VAL A 79 -11.81 -2.98 1.76
CA VAL A 79 -10.97 -4.14 1.47
C VAL A 79 -9.73 -3.71 0.69
N PHE A 80 -9.86 -2.84 -0.31
CA PHE A 80 -8.71 -2.31 -1.05
C PHE A 80 -7.71 -1.65 -0.12
N PHE A 81 -8.15 -0.79 0.80
CA PHE A 81 -7.25 -0.21 1.80
C PHE A 81 -6.60 -1.28 2.68
N SER A 82 -7.36 -2.29 3.09
CA SER A 82 -6.85 -3.37 3.94
C SER A 82 -5.79 -4.22 3.24
N LEU A 83 -5.89 -4.40 1.91
CA LEU A 83 -4.90 -5.13 1.12
C LEU A 83 -3.62 -4.34 0.85
N ILE A 84 -3.69 -3.00 0.89
CA ILE A 84 -2.54 -2.11 0.69
C ILE A 84 -1.73 -1.93 1.98
N ILE A 85 -2.38 -1.98 3.14
CA ILE A 85 -1.71 -1.75 4.42
C ILE A 85 -0.80 -2.94 4.75
N PRO A 86 0.52 -2.73 4.90
CA PRO A 86 1.42 -3.80 5.30
C PRO A 86 1.12 -4.23 6.74
N LEU A 87 0.81 -5.51 6.93
CA LEU A 87 0.46 -6.08 8.24
C LEU A 87 1.67 -6.34 9.15
N SER A 88 2.89 -6.26 8.60
CA SER A 88 4.10 -6.53 9.37
C SER A 88 5.15 -5.45 9.15
N ASN A 89 5.91 -5.20 10.21
CA ASN A 89 7.06 -4.29 10.18
C ASN A 89 8.27 -4.89 9.47
N SER A 90 8.22 -6.14 9.01
CA SER A 90 9.34 -6.81 8.32
C SER A 90 9.84 -6.03 7.10
N TYR A 91 8.92 -5.37 6.38
CA TYR A 91 9.28 -4.49 5.26
C TYR A 91 10.06 -3.26 5.74
N ILE A 92 9.66 -2.67 6.86
CA ILE A 92 10.35 -1.53 7.48
C ILE A 92 11.72 -1.95 8.02
N GLU A 93 11.81 -3.12 8.67
CA GLU A 93 13.06 -3.70 9.15
C GLU A 93 14.04 -3.95 8.00
N ARG A 94 13.55 -4.42 6.85
CA ARG A 94 14.37 -4.57 5.64
C ARG A 94 14.92 -3.22 5.17
N ILE A 95 14.13 -2.15 5.20
CA ILE A 95 14.59 -0.80 4.86
C ILE A 95 15.69 -0.36 5.84
N PHE A 96 15.52 -0.57 7.15
CA PHE A 96 16.55 -0.22 8.13
C PHE A 96 17.84 -1.04 7.95
N LEU A 97 17.72 -2.32 7.61
CA LEU A 97 18.88 -3.14 7.29
C LEU A 97 19.65 -2.58 6.10
N GLN A 98 18.96 -2.23 5.00
CA GLN A 98 19.60 -1.61 3.85
C GLN A 98 20.22 -0.24 4.18
N GLN A 99 19.53 0.55 5.00
CA GLN A 99 20.07 1.82 5.49
C GLN A 99 21.38 1.60 6.25
N ASN A 100 21.47 0.59 7.11
CA ASN A 100 22.68 0.27 7.86
C ASN A 100 23.81 -0.24 6.96
N LEU A 101 23.50 -0.94 5.87
CA LEU A 101 24.50 -1.34 4.87
C LEU A 101 25.04 -0.12 4.09
N ILE A 102 24.18 0.85 3.76
CA ILE A 102 24.56 2.09 3.07
C ILE A 102 25.37 3.00 3.99
N LYS A 103 24.95 3.13 5.26
CA LYS A 103 25.67 3.88 6.29
C LYS A 103 26.76 3.03 6.93
N THR A 104 27.87 2.88 6.22
CA THR A 104 29.07 2.27 6.81
C THR A 104 29.82 3.27 7.69
N LYS A 105 30.79 2.79 8.50
CA LYS A 105 31.63 3.61 9.37
C LYS A 105 32.32 4.78 8.65
N ILE A 106 32.60 4.63 7.35
CA ILE A 106 33.23 5.63 6.49
C ILE A 106 32.21 6.60 5.87
N HIS A 107 30.95 6.17 5.71
CA HIS A 107 29.87 6.93 5.07
C HIS A 107 28.78 7.41 6.04
N ASN A 108 29.09 7.55 7.34
CA ASN A 108 28.12 7.93 8.37
C ASN A 108 27.60 9.38 8.28
N GLN A 109 28.26 10.24 7.49
CA GLN A 109 27.90 11.66 7.36
C GLN A 109 27.16 11.99 6.05
N MET A 110 26.43 11.04 5.46
CA MET A 110 25.59 11.36 4.29
C MET A 110 24.42 12.26 4.65
N LYS A 111 24.15 13.25 3.79
CA LYS A 111 22.93 14.07 3.86
C LYS A 111 21.70 13.17 3.71
N ILE A 112 20.63 13.48 4.45
CA ILE A 112 19.37 12.71 4.47
C ILE A 112 18.80 12.53 3.05
N LYS A 113 18.85 13.58 2.22
CA LYS A 113 18.39 13.51 0.83
C LYS A 113 19.14 12.46 0.01
N THR A 114 20.48 12.43 0.13
CA THR A 114 21.33 11.46 -0.56
C THR A 114 21.05 10.06 -0.06
N LEU A 115 20.94 9.86 1.25
CA LEU A 115 20.60 8.57 1.85
C LEU A 115 19.27 8.04 1.32
N ASN A 116 18.23 8.87 1.30
CA ASN A 116 16.91 8.48 0.82
C ASN A 116 16.94 8.07 -0.65
N SER A 117 17.67 8.80 -1.50
CA SER A 117 17.87 8.40 -2.90
C SER A 117 18.53 7.01 -3.00
N HIS A 118 19.56 6.73 -2.20
CA HIS A 118 20.23 5.42 -2.22
C HIS A 118 19.30 4.30 -1.74
N ILE A 119 18.55 4.52 -0.67
CA ILE A 119 17.56 3.55 -0.18
C ILE A 119 16.52 3.25 -1.26
N ILE A 120 15.99 4.28 -1.93
CA ILE A 120 15.00 4.10 -3.01
C ILE A 120 15.58 3.28 -4.16
N ILE A 121 16.83 3.56 -4.58
CA ILE A 121 17.52 2.82 -5.64
C ILE A 121 17.73 1.36 -5.22
N VAL A 122 18.20 1.09 -4.01
CA VAL A 122 18.46 -0.28 -3.54
C VAL A 122 17.16 -1.08 -3.38
N MET A 123 16.09 -0.43 -2.93
CA MET A 123 14.82 -1.12 -2.66
C MET A 123 13.99 -1.37 -3.92
N ASN A 124 14.01 -0.45 -4.90
CA ASN A 124 13.13 -0.49 -6.07
C ASN A 124 13.87 -0.58 -7.41
N GLY A 125 15.19 -0.41 -7.41
CA GLY A 125 16.01 -0.50 -8.61
C GLY A 125 16.17 -1.94 -9.09
N PRO A 126 16.59 -2.12 -10.36
CA PRO A 126 16.94 -3.44 -10.86
C PRO A 126 18.14 -4.00 -10.10
N LYS A 127 18.30 -5.33 -10.12
CA LYS A 127 19.54 -5.95 -9.64
C LYS A 127 20.71 -5.45 -10.48
N LEU A 128 21.91 -5.58 -9.91
CA LEU A 128 23.13 -5.16 -10.59
C LEU A 128 23.32 -5.90 -11.93
N GLU A 129 22.95 -7.18 -11.98
CA GLU A 129 23.00 -8.01 -13.19
C GLU A 129 22.06 -7.50 -14.30
N ASP A 130 20.92 -6.91 -13.92
CA ASP A 130 19.88 -6.45 -14.83
C ASP A 130 20.00 -4.94 -15.15
N PHE A 131 21.01 -4.27 -14.59
CA PHE A 131 21.18 -2.83 -14.76
C PHE A 131 21.90 -2.50 -16.06
N ASP A 132 21.26 -1.70 -16.91
CA ASP A 132 21.83 -1.21 -18.17
C ASP A 132 22.82 -0.06 -17.93
N PHE A 133 24.09 -0.41 -17.76
CA PHE A 133 25.17 0.55 -17.55
C PHE A 133 25.43 1.46 -18.77
N GLU A 134 25.24 0.96 -19.99
CA GLU A 134 25.42 1.78 -21.20
C GLU A 134 24.38 2.89 -21.26
N LYS A 135 23.11 2.56 -21.01
CA LYS A 135 22.05 3.56 -20.96
C LYS A 135 22.30 4.61 -19.87
N ALA A 136 22.72 4.17 -18.69
CA ALA A 136 23.06 5.08 -17.60
C ALA A 136 24.22 6.02 -17.97
N TYR A 137 25.27 5.48 -18.60
CA TYR A 137 26.41 6.26 -19.08
C TYR A 137 25.99 7.30 -20.12
N ASN A 138 25.19 6.91 -21.10
CA ASN A 138 24.67 7.79 -22.14
C ASN A 138 23.85 8.96 -21.57
N VAL A 139 23.04 8.70 -20.53
CA VAL A 139 22.30 9.76 -19.82
C VAL A 139 23.23 10.68 -19.05
N TRP A 140 24.24 10.13 -18.37
CA TRP A 140 25.23 10.92 -17.63
C TRP A 140 26.05 11.82 -18.55
N GLN A 141 26.51 11.30 -19.69
CA GLN A 141 27.28 12.06 -20.68
C GLN A 141 26.49 13.23 -21.26
N ARG A 142 25.19 13.06 -21.48
CA ARG A 142 24.29 14.11 -22.01
C ARG A 142 23.83 15.11 -20.94
N SER A 143 24.08 14.83 -19.66
CA SER A 143 23.67 15.72 -18.57
C SER A 143 24.60 16.94 -18.52
N PRO A 144 24.07 18.18 -18.40
CA PRO A 144 24.89 19.37 -18.33
C PRO A 144 25.81 19.31 -17.12
N ARG A 145 27.11 19.44 -17.35
CA ARG A 145 28.11 19.53 -16.28
C ARG A 145 27.90 20.87 -15.58
N ARG A 146 27.40 20.84 -14.34
CA ARG A 146 27.48 22.00 -13.46
C ARG A 146 28.94 22.13 -13.02
N PHE A 147 29.66 23.04 -13.67
CA PHE A 147 30.91 23.58 -13.17
C PHE A 147 30.62 24.64 -12.10
#